data_AF-A0A1T4M2Y2-F1
#
_entry.id   AF-A0A1T4M2Y2-F1
#
_cell.length_a   1.000
_cell.length_b   1.000
_cell.length_c   1.000
_cell.angle_alpha   90.00
_cell.angle_beta   90.00
_cell.angle_gamma   90.00
#
_symmetry.space_group_name_H-M   'P 1'
#
loop_
_entity.id
_entity.type
_entity.pdbx_description
1 polymer ?
#
loop_
_entity_poly.entity_id
_entity_poly.type
_entity_poly.pdbx_seq_one_letter_code
_entity_poly.pdbx_strand_id
1 'polypeptide(L)'
;MEFLTVYKKLDNLCKDLLNTDRGISTYISIMEDKSSAAYFIQNWSDDYKALKHYRWVRNQLAHEDNVYEEDLCTEADIQWIIRFHKRILNHQDPLALYYKTKRKVKTPIKPVQTTIIKKKDSKSFFQKFFSIFHK
;
A
#
# COMPACT_ATOMS: atom_id res chain seq x y z
N MET A 1 15.20 20.28 -6.23
CA MET A 1 14.33 19.09 -6.46
C MET A 1 13.12 19.13 -5.54
N GLU A 2 12.22 18.14 -5.59
CA GLU A 2 10.96 18.08 -4.82
C GLU A 2 10.88 16.81 -3.92
N PHE A 3 12.03 16.21 -3.57
CA PHE A 3 12.09 14.95 -2.85
C PHE A 3 11.41 15.05 -1.48
N LEU A 4 11.77 16.03 -0.65
CA LEU A 4 11.18 16.16 0.69
C LEU A 4 9.67 16.40 0.60
N THR A 5 9.20 17.14 -0.41
CA THR A 5 7.78 17.36 -0.68
C THR A 5 7.05 16.05 -0.96
N VAL A 6 7.53 15.25 -1.91
CA VAL A 6 6.86 13.98 -2.27
C VAL A 6 7.01 12.92 -1.18
N TYR A 7 8.14 12.88 -0.48
CA TYR A 7 8.36 12.00 0.67
C TYR A 7 7.37 12.32 1.79
N LYS A 8 7.19 13.60 2.14
CA LYS A 8 6.24 14.04 3.18
C LYS A 8 4.80 13.68 2.82
N LYS A 9 4.42 13.80 1.55
CA LYS A 9 3.09 13.36 1.07
C LYS A 9 2.89 11.85 1.27
N LEU A 10 3.89 11.04 0.89
CA LEU A 10 3.83 9.60 1.11
C LEU A 10 3.81 9.24 2.61
N ASP A 11 4.60 9.94 3.44
CA ASP A 11 4.65 9.72 4.88
C ASP A 11 3.30 9.98 5.54
N ASN A 12 2.66 11.10 5.20
CA ASN A 12 1.32 11.43 5.70
C ASN A 12 0.26 10.43 5.24
N LEU A 13 0.31 10.00 3.98
CA LEU A 13 -0.59 8.95 3.50
C LEU A 13 -0.43 7.65 4.31
N CYS A 14 0.80 7.26 4.65
CA CYS A 14 1.05 6.11 5.50
C CYS A 14 0.55 6.31 6.94
N LYS A 15 0.64 7.52 7.50
CA LYS A 15 0.09 7.86 8.82
C LYS A 15 -1.42 7.66 8.85
N ASP A 16 -2.10 8.21 7.86
CA ASP A 16 -3.56 8.12 7.72
C ASP A 16 -4.01 6.67 7.50
N LEU A 17 -3.32 5.95 6.61
CA LEU A 17 -3.63 4.55 6.28
C LEU A 17 -3.49 3.61 7.48
N LEU A 18 -2.47 3.83 8.31
CA LEU A 18 -2.09 2.93 9.41
C LEU A 18 -2.52 3.43 10.78
N ASN A 19 -3.17 4.60 10.84
CA ASN A 19 -3.57 5.29 12.07
C ASN A 19 -2.40 5.37 13.09
N THR A 20 -1.28 5.94 12.65
CA THR A 20 -0.01 6.01 13.39
C THR A 20 0.68 7.35 13.16
N ASP A 21 1.43 7.83 14.14
CA ASP A 21 2.27 9.03 13.97
C ASP A 21 3.56 8.75 13.19
N ARG A 22 3.91 7.47 13.01
CA ARG A 22 5.18 7.04 12.42
C ARG A 22 5.05 6.53 10.97
N GLY A 23 4.30 7.22 10.12
CA GLY A 23 4.07 6.99 8.68
C GLY A 23 4.87 5.87 7.97
N ILE A 24 5.83 6.25 7.12
CA ILE A 24 6.64 5.28 6.35
C ILE A 24 7.40 4.32 7.27
N SER A 25 7.79 4.75 8.46
CA SER A 25 8.52 3.90 9.41
C SER A 25 7.67 2.72 9.92
N THR A 26 6.40 2.94 10.21
CA THR A 26 5.44 1.89 10.57
C THR A 26 5.17 1.00 9.36
N TYR A 27 5.03 1.58 8.16
CA TYR A 27 4.88 0.79 6.93
C TYR A 27 6.04 -0.20 6.75
N ILE A 28 7.29 0.29 6.86
CA ILE A 28 8.51 -0.53 6.80
C ILE A 28 8.51 -1.60 7.89
N SER A 29 8.18 -1.25 9.13
CA SER A 29 8.13 -2.20 10.25
C SER A 29 7.13 -3.33 10.01
N ILE A 30 5.98 -3.04 9.41
CA ILE A 30 5.01 -4.07 9.01
C ILE A 30 5.59 -4.96 7.90
N MET A 31 6.35 -4.41 6.96
CA MET A 31 7.03 -5.21 5.94
C MET A 31 8.11 -6.13 6.54
N GLU A 32 8.82 -5.67 7.57
CA GLU A 32 9.81 -6.46 8.32
C GLU A 32 9.13 -7.63 9.06
N ASP A 33 8.06 -7.35 9.80
CA ASP A 33 7.23 -8.36 10.48
C ASP A 33 6.69 -9.42 9.49
N LYS A 34 6.35 -8.98 8.28
CA LYS A 34 5.76 -9.82 7.23
C LYS A 34 6.78 -10.24 6.18
N SER A 35 8.04 -10.41 6.56
CA SER A 35 9.14 -10.75 5.65
C SER A 35 8.89 -11.99 4.78
N SER A 36 8.12 -12.98 5.26
CA SER A 36 7.72 -14.14 4.47
C SER A 36 6.84 -13.81 3.25
N ALA A 37 6.24 -12.62 3.19
CA ALA A 37 5.50 -12.15 2.02
C ALA A 37 6.40 -11.99 0.78
N ALA A 38 7.71 -11.84 0.96
CA ALA A 38 8.67 -11.76 -0.13
C ALA A 38 8.63 -12.98 -1.07
N TYR A 39 8.20 -14.15 -0.58
CA TYR A 39 8.11 -15.37 -1.39
C TYR A 39 6.92 -15.39 -2.36
N PHE A 40 5.90 -14.55 -2.15
CA PHE A 40 4.63 -14.64 -2.91
C PHE A 40 4.01 -13.30 -3.29
N ILE A 41 4.59 -12.17 -2.88
CA ILE A 41 4.20 -10.83 -3.32
C ILE A 41 5.33 -10.28 -4.19
N GLN A 42 5.00 -10.03 -5.46
CA GLN A 42 5.94 -9.46 -6.43
C GLN A 42 6.50 -8.12 -5.94
N ASN A 43 7.80 -7.88 -6.17
CA ASN A 43 8.53 -6.67 -5.82
C ASN A 43 8.56 -6.30 -4.33
N TRP A 44 8.13 -7.19 -3.42
CA TRP A 44 8.14 -6.92 -1.98
C TRP A 44 9.51 -6.47 -1.47
N SER A 45 10.55 -7.21 -1.83
CA SER A 45 11.92 -6.93 -1.40
C SER A 45 12.46 -5.63 -1.97
N ASP A 46 12.12 -5.31 -3.22
CA ASP A 46 12.59 -4.10 -3.89
C ASP A 46 11.89 -2.87 -3.32
N ASP A 47 10.57 -2.95 -3.13
CA ASP A 47 9.79 -1.88 -2.49
C ASP A 47 10.28 -1.62 -1.05
N TYR A 48 10.55 -2.68 -0.30
CA TYR A 48 11.10 -2.57 1.06
C TYR A 48 12.47 -1.88 1.08
N LYS A 49 13.39 -2.29 0.20
CA LYS A 49 14.73 -1.68 0.09
C LYS A 49 14.64 -0.21 -0.30
N ALA A 50 13.79 0.12 -1.28
CA ALA A 50 13.58 1.49 -1.72
C ALA A 50 13.03 2.38 -0.59
N LEU A 51 12.01 1.93 0.15
CA LEU A 51 11.47 2.67 1.29
C LEU A 51 12.52 2.90 2.39
N LYS A 52 13.37 1.91 2.68
CA LYS A 52 14.48 2.08 3.62
C LYS A 52 15.50 3.10 3.13
N HIS A 53 15.86 3.04 1.85
CA HIS A 53 16.77 3.99 1.24
C HIS A 53 16.22 5.42 1.33
N TYR A 54 14.96 5.67 0.95
CA TYR A 54 14.38 7.01 1.02
C TYR A 54 14.19 7.51 2.45
N ARG A 55 13.92 6.63 3.42
CA ARG A 55 13.94 7.01 4.84
C ARG A 55 15.35 7.42 5.28
N TRP A 56 16.39 6.72 4.83
CA TRP A 56 17.77 7.12 5.08
C TRP A 56 18.08 8.46 4.44
N VAL A 57 17.74 8.69 3.16
CA VAL A 57 17.95 9.99 2.49
C VAL A 57 17.27 11.12 3.26
N ARG A 58 16.01 10.96 3.64
CA ARG A 58 15.29 11.97 4.44
C ARG A 58 16.04 12.27 5.74
N ASN A 59 16.61 11.27 6.39
CA ASN A 59 17.36 11.46 7.63
C ASN A 59 18.68 12.21 7.39
N GLN A 60 19.38 11.95 6.30
CA GLN A 60 20.61 12.71 5.94
C GLN A 60 20.28 14.19 5.74
N LEU A 61 19.28 14.48 4.91
CA LEU A 61 18.82 15.85 4.62
C LEU A 61 18.33 16.60 5.88
N ALA A 62 17.87 15.89 6.91
CA ALA A 62 17.35 16.50 8.13
C ALA A 62 18.41 16.75 9.21
N HIS A 63 19.59 16.12 9.12
CA HIS A 63 20.55 16.07 10.22
C HIS A 63 21.98 16.42 9.83
N GLU A 64 22.33 16.41 8.55
CA GLU A 64 23.69 16.69 8.08
C GLU A 64 23.76 18.07 7.43
N ASP A 65 24.81 18.82 7.79
CA ASP A 65 25.12 20.11 7.16
C ASP A 65 25.74 19.89 5.78
N ASN A 66 25.38 20.74 4.81
CA ASN A 66 25.86 20.70 3.41
C ASN A 66 25.44 19.46 2.60
N VAL A 67 24.34 18.81 2.95
CA VAL A 67 23.72 17.76 2.14
C VAL A 67 22.49 18.32 1.44
N TYR A 68 22.42 18.17 0.12
CA TYR A 68 21.33 18.70 -0.70
C TYR A 68 20.55 17.58 -1.39
N GLU A 69 19.30 17.84 -1.78
CA GLU A 69 18.48 16.83 -2.48
C GLU A 69 19.15 16.40 -3.78
N GLU A 70 19.84 17.34 -4.43
CA GLU A 70 20.57 17.18 -5.69
C GLU A 70 21.67 16.12 -5.63
N ASP A 71 22.26 15.89 -4.46
CA ASP A 71 23.37 14.96 -4.29
C ASP A 71 22.90 13.54 -3.99
N LEU A 72 21.71 13.40 -3.38
CA LEU A 72 21.21 12.13 -2.86
C LEU A 72 20.03 11.55 -3.63
N CYS A 73 19.35 12.35 -4.44
CA CYS A 73 18.14 11.95 -5.14
C CYS A 73 18.20 12.31 -6.62
N THR A 74 17.77 11.35 -7.43
CA THR A 74 17.53 11.57 -8.86
C THR A 74 16.06 11.85 -9.11
N GLU A 75 15.74 12.38 -10.30
CA GLU A 75 14.34 12.49 -10.73
C GLU A 75 13.63 11.12 -10.76
N ALA A 76 14.38 10.04 -11.05
CA ALA A 76 13.82 8.70 -11.02
C ALA A 76 13.35 8.28 -9.61
N ASP A 77 14.04 8.72 -8.56
CA ASP A 77 13.67 8.47 -7.17
C ASP A 77 12.38 9.20 -6.78
N ILE A 78 12.25 10.47 -7.20
CA ILE A 78 11.03 11.26 -7.01
C ILE A 78 9.86 10.56 -7.72
N GLN A 79 10.05 10.13 -8.97
CA GLN A 79 9.03 9.40 -9.72
C GLN A 79 8.69 8.05 -9.06
N TRP A 80 9.66 7.38 -8.45
CA TRP A 80 9.42 6.15 -7.72
C TRP A 80 8.48 6.41 -6.54
N ILE A 81 8.73 7.43 -5.72
CA ILE A 81 7.90 7.78 -4.56
C ILE A 81 6.47 8.15 -5.00
N ILE A 82 6.34 8.95 -6.07
CA ILE A 82 5.03 9.32 -6.63
C ILE A 82 4.25 8.08 -7.10
N ARG A 83 4.91 7.14 -7.77
CA ARG A 83 4.29 5.89 -8.22
C ARG A 83 3.90 5.01 -7.04
N PHE A 84 4.74 4.92 -6.01
CA PHE A 84 4.44 4.15 -4.81
C PHE A 84 3.24 4.74 -4.05
N HIS A 85 3.17 6.06 -3.91
CA HIS A 85 2.00 6.77 -3.38
C HIS A 85 0.71 6.42 -4.16
N LYS A 86 0.76 6.46 -5.50
CA LYS A 86 -0.38 6.05 -6.34
C LYS A 86 -0.76 4.58 -6.16
N ARG A 87 0.22 3.68 -5.98
CA ARG A 87 -0.02 2.25 -5.72
C ARG A 87 -0.76 2.05 -4.39
N ILE A 88 -0.44 2.81 -3.34
CA ILE A 88 -1.19 2.76 -2.08
C ILE A 88 -2.66 3.16 -2.30
N LEU A 89 -2.90 4.30 -2.95
CA LEU A 89 -4.26 4.78 -3.24
C LEU A 89 -5.08 3.77 -4.08
N ASN A 90 -4.42 3.05 -4.98
CA ASN A 90 -5.06 2.05 -5.83
C ASN A 90 -5.06 0.64 -5.21
N HIS A 91 -4.61 0.48 -3.96
CA HIS A 91 -4.47 -0.82 -3.29
C HIS A 91 -3.64 -1.85 -4.07
N GLN A 92 -2.58 -1.38 -4.73
CA GLN A 92 -1.60 -2.15 -5.51
C GLN A 92 -0.20 -2.12 -4.84
N ASP A 93 -0.11 -1.58 -3.63
CA ASP A 93 1.11 -1.61 -2.81
C ASP A 93 1.30 -2.99 -2.14
N PRO A 94 2.52 -3.31 -1.66
CA PRO A 94 2.83 -4.62 -1.09
C PRO A 94 1.92 -5.05 0.05
N LEU A 95 1.58 -4.15 0.98
CA LEU A 95 0.72 -4.48 2.11
C LEU A 95 -0.72 -4.76 1.66
N ALA A 96 -1.27 -3.97 0.74
CA ALA A 96 -2.58 -4.26 0.16
C ALA A 96 -2.61 -5.63 -0.55
N LEU A 97 -1.57 -5.96 -1.32
CA LEU A 97 -1.47 -7.26 -1.97
C LEU A 97 -1.38 -8.40 -0.95
N TYR A 98 -0.57 -8.25 0.11
CA TYR A 98 -0.48 -9.21 1.21
C TYR A 98 -1.84 -9.44 1.89
N TYR A 99 -2.57 -8.37 2.23
CA TYR A 99 -3.88 -8.53 2.87
C TYR A 99 -4.91 -9.15 1.94
N LYS A 100 -4.84 -8.88 0.63
CA LYS A 100 -5.68 -9.54 -0.38
C LYS A 100 -5.40 -11.04 -0.47
N THR A 101 -4.13 -11.48 -0.46
CA THR A 101 -3.81 -12.92 -0.49
C THR A 101 -4.26 -13.62 0.78
N LYS A 102 -4.05 -13.03 1.96
CA LYS A 102 -4.53 -13.61 3.23
C LYS A 102 -6.05 -13.70 3.33
N ARG A 103 -6.80 -12.75 2.75
CA ARG A 103 -8.27 -12.83 2.68
C ARG A 103 -8.76 -13.96 1.77
N LYS A 104 -8.10 -14.19 0.62
CA LYS A 104 -8.43 -15.30 -0.29
C LYS A 104 -8.18 -16.68 0.33
N VAL A 105 -7.19 -16.81 1.22
CA VAL A 105 -6.96 -18.08 1.95
C VAL A 105 -8.04 -18.34 3.01
N LYS A 106 -8.67 -17.29 3.55
CA LYS A 106 -9.70 -17.40 4.59
C LYS A 106 -11.12 -17.60 4.05
N THR A 107 -11.37 -17.48 2.75
CA THR A 107 -12.67 -17.88 2.20
C THR A 107 -12.80 -19.40 2.33
N PRO A 108 -13.82 -19.93 3.04
CA PRO A 108 -14.00 -21.36 3.15
C PRO A 108 -14.18 -21.94 1.76
N ILE A 109 -13.38 -22.96 1.44
CA ILE A 109 -13.64 -23.84 0.32
C ILE A 109 -15.05 -24.39 0.57
N LYS A 110 -16.06 -23.85 -0.14
CA LYS A 110 -17.36 -24.53 -0.19
C LYS A 110 -17.06 -25.91 -0.79
N PRO A 111 -17.47 -27.03 -0.16
CA PRO A 111 -17.30 -28.33 -0.78
C PRO A 111 -18.00 -28.28 -2.14
N VAL A 112 -17.27 -28.67 -3.18
CA VAL A 112 -17.80 -28.84 -4.52
C VAL A 112 -18.93 -29.86 -4.44
N GLN A 113 -20.18 -29.39 -4.42
CA GLN A 113 -21.34 -30.23 -4.60
C GLN A 113 -21.61 -30.32 -6.10
N THR A 114 -21.25 -31.45 -6.69
CA THR A 114 -21.64 -31.85 -8.04
C THR A 114 -23.13 -32.15 -8.04
N THR A 115 -23.98 -31.19 -8.43
CA THR A 115 -25.37 -31.48 -8.82
C THR A 115 -25.91 -30.45 -9.81
N ILE A 116 -25.98 -30.88 -11.08
CA ILE A 116 -27.09 -30.76 -12.03
C ILE A 116 -28.00 -29.51 -11.96
N ILE A 117 -27.95 -28.75 -13.06
CA ILE A 117 -28.77 -27.62 -13.53
C ILE A 117 -30.25 -27.64 -13.09
N LYS A 118 -30.75 -26.52 -12.52
CA LYS A 118 -32.05 -25.87 -12.90
C LYS A 118 -31.98 -24.34 -12.72
N LYS A 119 -32.58 -23.63 -13.68
CA LYS A 119 -32.61 -22.17 -13.91
C LYS A 119 -33.91 -21.54 -13.36
N LYS A 120 -33.90 -20.21 -13.20
CA LYS A 120 -34.99 -19.22 -12.86
C LYS A 120 -35.15 -18.89 -11.37
N ASP A 121 -35.40 -17.66 -10.92
CA ASP A 121 -35.77 -16.39 -11.58
C ASP A 121 -35.25 -15.18 -10.78
N SER A 122 -35.07 -14.07 -11.50
CA SER A 122 -34.62 -12.76 -11.02
C SER A 122 -35.70 -12.00 -10.23
N LYS A 123 -35.31 -11.33 -9.13
CA LYS A 123 -35.51 -9.90 -8.84
C LYS A 123 -35.25 -9.58 -7.37
N SER A 124 -34.81 -8.34 -7.13
CA SER A 124 -34.84 -7.61 -5.86
C SER A 124 -33.61 -7.72 -4.95
N PHE A 125 -32.59 -6.89 -5.21
CA PHE A 125 -31.64 -6.47 -4.16
C PHE A 125 -31.00 -5.07 -4.37
N PHE A 126 -31.42 -4.32 -5.40
CA PHE A 126 -30.88 -2.98 -5.72
C PHE A 126 -31.89 -1.83 -5.48
N GLN A 127 -32.79 -1.98 -4.50
CA GLN A 127 -33.75 -0.93 -4.12
C GLN A 127 -33.56 -0.36 -2.71
N LYS A 128 -32.42 -0.63 -2.06
CA LYS A 128 -32.12 -0.14 -0.69
C LYS A 128 -30.82 0.67 -0.56
N PHE A 129 -30.25 1.15 -1.67
CA PHE A 129 -28.98 1.89 -1.67
C PHE A 129 -29.09 3.42 -1.86
N PHE A 130 -30.30 4.00 -1.92
CA PHE A 130 -30.50 5.45 -2.12
C PHE A 130 -31.39 6.10 -1.05
N SER A 131 -31.04 5.98 0.23
CA SER A 131 -31.76 6.74 1.28
C SER A 131 -30.90 7.22 2.46
N ILE A 132 -29.59 7.42 2.28
CA ILE A 132 -28.75 8.06 3.31
C ILE A 132 -27.93 9.20 2.70
N PHE A 133 -28.60 10.11 2.01
CA PHE A 133 -28.11 11.46 1.72
C PHE A 133 -29.28 12.43 1.89
N HIS A 134 -29.53 12.81 3.14
CA HIS A 134 -30.00 14.13 3.60
C HIS A 134 -30.30 14.04 5.09
N LYS A 135 -29.51 14.74 5.89
CA LYS A 135 -29.95 15.32 7.15
C LYS A 135 -29.52 16.77 7.16
#